data_AF-A0A161YXI1-F1
#
_entry.id   AF-A0A161YXI1-F1
#
_cell.length_a   1.000
_cell.length_b   1.000
_cell.length_c   1.000
_cell.angle_alpha   90.00
_cell.angle_beta   90.00
_cell.angle_gamma   90.00
#
_symmetry.space_group_name_H-M   'P 1'
#
loop_
_entity.id
_entity.type
_entity.pdbx_description
1 polymer ?
#
loop_
_entity_poly.entity_id
_entity_poly.type
_entity_poly.pdbx_seq_one_letter_code
_entity_poly.pdbx_strand_id
1 'polypeptide(L)'
;MSRAVTSDHVLFDECINAFRSEGEMLPNFDKGKSISYLLTPFLLPKIWDFNLFSVEPSVQVMLPGAYSAFICKINNPDSVGTHNSHLFGIALSAVVSFTTLKPCKSTRDDYLCRREKLSELDYNQLALHHPILTAGPGFNHSSVSDSKLLEMQSELQELTSKLMSVDSKVYRLVMQSIRMIHLSLLVKRDDFGLAYLLVVSAIEAIAQHAVKRNKVKKKHPQENEWKKRAKEDLMFEELFKSYLDSRGNNQYLRERFVLFIETYAPVKDWESYVEHPMSGVADTIITHNPKQDVGHLIGKKWFEKYPDDLSPSEIELILSDAYVHRSCFIHRGEQPPHNDPNPSLHRFFQDYRSYNGFNLEEKLLPNYELLVGLAKHSIINWLNTK
;
A
#
# COMPACT_ATOMS: atom_id res chain seq x y z
N MET A 1 -9.75 9.44 23.60
CA MET A 1 -10.61 10.64 23.49
C MET A 1 -10.59 11.06 22.03
N SER A 2 -11.74 11.24 21.37
CA SER A 2 -11.74 11.98 20.11
C SER A 2 -11.69 13.46 20.46
N ARG A 3 -10.68 14.15 19.95
CA ARG A 3 -10.49 15.58 20.19
C ARG A 3 -11.41 16.37 19.27
N ALA A 4 -11.84 17.55 19.70
CA ALA A 4 -12.41 18.51 18.77
C ALA A 4 -11.37 18.79 17.66
N VAL A 5 -11.77 18.70 16.40
CA VAL A 5 -10.92 19.01 15.24
C VAL A 5 -10.62 20.51 15.28
N THR A 6 -9.54 20.86 15.96
CA THR A 6 -9.10 22.25 16.22
C THR A 6 -7.92 22.65 15.33
N SER A 7 -7.47 21.74 14.46
CA SER A 7 -6.26 21.87 13.64
C SER A 7 -6.34 20.95 12.41
N ASP A 8 -5.71 21.33 11.29
CA ASP A 8 -5.69 20.57 10.02
C ASP A 8 -4.72 19.37 10.04
N HIS A 9 -4.75 18.56 11.09
CA HIS A 9 -4.02 17.29 11.12
C HIS A 9 -4.89 16.17 11.72
N VAL A 10 -4.75 14.97 11.17
CA VAL A 10 -5.43 13.75 11.64
C VAL A 10 -4.37 12.82 12.23
N LEU A 11 -4.59 12.33 13.44
CA LEU A 11 -3.75 11.29 14.04
C LEU A 11 -4.32 9.94 13.62
N PHE A 12 -3.59 9.20 12.78
CA PHE A 12 -4.13 7.95 12.23
C PHE A 12 -4.42 6.89 13.31
N ASP A 13 -3.76 6.96 14.47
CA ASP A 13 -4.10 6.12 15.63
C ASP A 13 -5.54 6.33 16.12
N GLU A 14 -6.10 7.54 15.99
CA GLU A 14 -7.51 7.83 16.27
C GLU A 14 -8.41 7.08 15.27
N CYS A 15 -8.02 7.05 13.99
CA CYS A 15 -8.71 6.31 12.94
C CYS A 15 -8.66 4.79 13.17
N ILE A 16 -7.51 4.26 13.60
CA ILE A 16 -7.37 2.83 13.96
C ILE A 16 -8.36 2.46 15.06
N ASN A 17 -8.43 3.25 16.14
CA ASN A 17 -9.37 2.99 17.23
C ASN A 17 -10.84 3.17 16.82
N ALA A 18 -11.13 4.10 15.89
CA ALA A 18 -12.48 4.30 15.37
C ALA A 18 -12.93 3.14 14.46
N PHE A 19 -12.00 2.55 13.69
CA PHE A 19 -12.29 1.43 12.80
C PHE A 19 -12.57 0.13 13.57
N ARG A 20 -11.76 -0.15 14.60
CA ARG A 20 -11.96 -1.28 15.52
C ARG A 20 -11.71 -0.82 16.95
N SER A 21 -12.77 -0.81 17.76
CA SER A 21 -12.66 -0.42 19.17
C SER A 21 -11.92 -1.51 19.98
N GLU A 22 -10.82 -1.15 20.63
CA GLU A 22 -10.09 -2.01 21.55
C GLU A 22 -10.39 -1.58 23.00
N GLY A 23 -10.98 -2.47 23.82
CA GLY A 23 -11.15 -2.24 25.26
C GLY A 23 -12.30 -1.32 25.67
N GLU A 24 -12.31 -0.93 26.95
CA GLU A 24 -13.37 -0.12 27.58
C GLU A 24 -13.68 1.10 26.72
N MET A 25 -14.94 1.19 26.29
CA MET A 25 -15.46 2.16 25.35
C MET A 25 -14.86 3.54 25.61
N LEU A 26 -14.26 4.15 24.58
CA LEU A 26 -14.34 5.61 24.45
C LEU A 26 -15.83 5.94 24.70
N PRO A 27 -16.17 6.78 25.68
CA PRO A 27 -17.57 7.03 25.97
C PRO A 27 -18.23 7.44 24.66
N ASN A 28 -19.15 6.61 24.16
CA ASN A 28 -19.94 6.92 22.99
C ASN A 28 -20.82 8.08 23.41
N PHE A 29 -20.30 9.31 23.25
CA PHE A 29 -20.98 10.52 23.67
C PHE A 29 -22.32 10.67 22.94
N ASP A 30 -22.49 10.01 21.78
CA ASP A 30 -23.76 9.79 21.12
C ASP A 30 -23.78 8.41 20.44
N LYS A 31 -24.56 7.46 20.97
CA LYS A 31 -24.91 6.22 20.25
C LYS A 31 -25.95 6.58 19.19
N GLY A 32 -25.73 6.14 17.95
CA GLY A 32 -26.69 6.35 16.87
C GLY A 32 -26.09 6.14 15.49
N LYS A 33 -26.96 6.19 14.48
CA LYS A 33 -26.56 6.12 13.07
C LYS A 33 -25.54 7.21 12.78
N SER A 34 -24.41 6.81 12.19
CA SER A 34 -23.39 7.75 11.75
C SER A 34 -23.02 7.48 10.29
N ILE A 35 -22.70 8.54 9.58
CA ILE A 35 -22.45 8.50 8.14
C ILE A 35 -21.04 9.01 7.88
N SER A 36 -20.33 8.35 6.98
CA SER A 36 -19.07 8.88 6.42
C SER A 36 -19.17 8.95 4.90
N TYR A 37 -18.18 9.54 4.24
CA TYR A 37 -18.10 9.54 2.78
C TYR A 37 -16.76 8.97 2.32
N LEU A 38 -16.81 8.05 1.36
CA LEU A 38 -15.64 7.63 0.58
C LEU A 38 -15.65 8.37 -0.74
N LEU A 39 -14.48 8.86 -1.12
CA LEU A 39 -14.22 9.51 -2.39
C LEU A 39 -13.34 8.55 -3.20
N THR A 40 -13.94 7.84 -4.13
CA THR A 40 -13.28 6.79 -4.92
C THR A 40 -12.82 7.35 -6.27
N PRO A 41 -11.76 6.76 -6.87
CA PRO A 41 -11.36 7.12 -8.22
C PRO A 41 -12.19 6.42 -9.30
N PHE A 42 -13.10 5.52 -8.91
CA PHE A 42 -13.96 4.75 -9.80
C PHE A 42 -15.42 4.84 -9.37
N LEU A 43 -16.31 4.53 -10.33
CA LEU A 43 -17.74 4.47 -10.10
C LEU A 43 -18.13 3.15 -9.43
N LEU A 44 -18.84 3.24 -8.31
CA LEU A 44 -19.47 2.12 -7.63
C LEU A 44 -20.98 2.13 -7.92
N PRO A 45 -21.51 1.28 -8.81
CA PRO A 45 -22.92 1.33 -9.22
C PRO A 45 -23.88 0.60 -8.25
N LYS A 46 -23.37 -0.27 -7.37
CA LYS A 46 -24.15 -1.14 -6.50
C LYS A 46 -23.70 -0.99 -5.05
N ILE A 47 -24.59 -1.30 -4.12
CA ILE A 47 -24.27 -1.32 -2.68
C ILE A 47 -23.24 -2.43 -2.43
N TRP A 48 -22.22 -2.11 -1.64
CA TRP A 48 -21.39 -3.13 -1.00
C TRP A 48 -21.77 -3.26 0.47
N ASP A 49 -22.16 -4.45 0.90
CA ASP A 49 -22.55 -4.76 2.28
C ASP A 49 -21.49 -5.66 2.93
N PHE A 50 -20.99 -5.25 4.10
CA PHE A 50 -19.91 -5.92 4.83
C PHE A 50 -20.33 -6.37 6.25
N ASN A 51 -21.63 -6.52 6.50
CA ASN A 51 -22.26 -6.84 7.79
C ASN A 51 -22.14 -5.75 8.86
N LEU A 52 -20.96 -5.15 9.02
CA LEU A 52 -20.68 -4.09 10.01
C LEU A 52 -21.01 -2.70 9.48
N PHE A 53 -20.85 -2.51 8.17
CA PHE A 53 -21.09 -1.25 7.48
C PHE A 53 -21.49 -1.55 6.03
N SER A 54 -22.06 -0.54 5.37
CA SER A 54 -22.32 -0.60 3.93
C SER A 54 -21.80 0.63 3.21
N VAL A 55 -21.42 0.43 1.96
CA VAL A 55 -21.01 1.48 1.02
C VAL A 55 -22.11 1.62 -0.02
N GLU A 56 -22.78 2.75 -0.01
CA GLU A 56 -23.83 3.09 -0.98
C GLU A 56 -23.23 3.36 -2.36
N PRO A 57 -24.04 3.27 -3.44
CA PRO A 57 -23.59 3.60 -4.78
C PRO A 57 -23.02 5.02 -4.87
N SER A 58 -22.05 5.19 -5.76
CA SER A 58 -21.42 6.46 -6.04
C SER A 58 -22.40 7.46 -6.65
N VAL A 59 -22.38 8.68 -6.13
CA VAL A 59 -22.88 9.87 -6.85
C VAL A 59 -21.71 10.47 -7.63
N GLN A 60 -21.85 10.57 -8.95
CA GLN A 60 -20.89 11.26 -9.80
C GLN A 60 -21.20 12.76 -9.81
N VAL A 61 -20.22 13.58 -9.44
CA VAL A 61 -20.29 15.04 -9.52
C VAL A 61 -19.36 15.51 -10.63
N MET A 62 -19.90 16.21 -11.61
CA MET A 62 -19.13 16.80 -12.71
C MET A 62 -18.48 18.10 -12.24
N LEU A 63 -17.17 18.22 -12.42
CA LEU A 63 -16.40 19.42 -12.11
C LEU A 63 -15.97 20.13 -13.41
N PRO A 64 -15.59 21.41 -13.37
CA PRO A 64 -15.10 22.11 -14.56
C PRO A 64 -13.97 21.36 -15.27
N GLY A 65 -14.01 21.33 -16.60
CA GLY A 65 -13.05 20.60 -17.44
C GLY A 65 -13.37 19.11 -17.55
N ALA A 66 -12.33 18.28 -17.65
CA ALA A 66 -12.45 16.82 -17.75
C ALA A 66 -12.36 16.14 -16.37
N TYR A 67 -12.88 16.80 -15.33
CA TYR A 67 -12.80 16.31 -13.95
C TYR A 67 -14.16 15.83 -13.45
N SER A 68 -14.14 14.78 -12.64
CA SER A 68 -15.32 14.31 -11.90
C SER A 68 -14.91 13.84 -10.51
N ALA A 69 -15.86 13.74 -9.60
CA ALA A 69 -15.68 13.06 -8.31
C ALA A 69 -16.74 11.97 -8.15
N PHE A 70 -16.36 10.86 -7.52
CA PHE A 70 -17.26 9.73 -7.24
C PHE A 70 -17.39 9.59 -5.72
N ILE A 71 -18.57 9.88 -5.20
CA ILE A 71 -18.83 10.03 -3.77
C ILE A 71 -19.74 8.92 -3.31
N CYS A 72 -19.24 8.03 -2.45
CA CYS A 72 -20.02 6.95 -1.85
C CYS A 72 -20.36 7.30 -0.40
N LYS A 73 -21.64 7.23 -0.05
CA LYS A 73 -22.07 7.34 1.35
C LYS A 73 -21.76 6.03 2.09
N ILE A 74 -21.29 6.13 3.32
CA ILE A 74 -21.01 4.99 4.19
C ILE A 74 -21.99 5.02 5.35
N ASN A 75 -22.70 3.91 5.56
CA ASN A 75 -23.44 3.71 6.79
C ASN A 75 -22.50 3.00 7.76
N ASN A 76 -21.97 3.75 8.74
CA ASN A 76 -20.99 3.23 9.68
C ASN A 76 -21.64 2.28 10.69
N PRO A 77 -20.85 1.44 11.37
CA PRO A 77 -21.34 0.67 12.51
C PRO A 77 -21.81 1.60 13.65
N ASP A 78 -22.85 1.18 14.37
CA ASP A 78 -23.39 1.93 15.52
C ASP A 78 -22.34 2.20 16.63
N SER A 79 -21.31 1.35 16.70
CA SER A 79 -20.22 1.49 17.67
C SER A 79 -19.34 2.72 17.44
N VAL A 80 -19.28 3.24 16.21
CA VAL A 80 -18.44 4.40 15.84
C VAL A 80 -18.96 5.69 16.46
N GLY A 81 -20.29 5.87 16.48
CA GLY A 81 -20.93 7.10 16.90
C GLY A 81 -20.73 8.28 15.92
N THR A 82 -21.50 9.34 16.11
CA THR A 82 -21.53 10.51 15.20
C THR A 82 -20.20 11.24 15.13
N HIS A 83 -19.53 11.43 16.27
CA HIS A 83 -18.28 12.18 16.38
C HIS A 83 -17.06 11.50 15.75
N ASN A 84 -17.04 10.17 15.63
CA ASN A 84 -15.90 9.44 15.07
C ASN A 84 -16.15 8.97 13.62
N SER A 85 -17.27 9.37 13.03
CA SER A 85 -17.64 9.01 11.65
C SER A 85 -16.50 9.28 10.66
N HIS A 86 -16.01 10.52 10.61
CA HIS A 86 -14.90 10.91 9.74
C HIS A 86 -13.63 10.07 9.99
N LEU A 87 -13.31 9.73 11.24
CA LEU A 87 -12.16 8.88 11.59
C LEU A 87 -12.32 7.46 11.03
N PHE A 88 -13.52 6.89 11.12
CA PHE A 88 -13.86 5.61 10.51
C PHE A 88 -13.74 5.67 8.99
N GLY A 89 -14.29 6.72 8.35
CA GLY A 89 -14.18 6.95 6.91
C GLY A 89 -12.73 7.05 6.44
N ILE A 90 -11.86 7.74 7.18
CA ILE A 90 -10.42 7.84 6.86
C ILE A 90 -9.75 6.47 6.95
N ALA A 91 -9.99 5.69 8.01
CA ALA A 91 -9.45 4.34 8.12
C ALA A 91 -9.95 3.43 6.98
N LEU A 92 -11.26 3.45 6.70
CA LEU A 92 -11.87 2.68 5.63
C LEU A 92 -11.29 3.08 4.26
N SER A 93 -11.06 4.37 4.01
CA SER A 93 -10.43 4.83 2.75
C SER A 93 -9.01 4.28 2.58
N ALA A 94 -8.28 4.09 3.67
CA ALA A 94 -6.95 3.49 3.64
C ALA A 94 -7.03 1.98 3.30
N VAL A 95 -7.97 1.26 3.92
CA VAL A 95 -8.23 -0.16 3.64
C VAL A 95 -8.68 -0.35 2.20
N VAL A 96 -9.64 0.45 1.71
CA VAL A 96 -10.10 0.42 0.31
C VAL A 96 -8.96 0.72 -0.66
N SER A 97 -8.11 1.70 -0.34
CA SER A 97 -6.94 2.00 -1.19
C SER A 97 -5.94 0.86 -1.23
N PHE A 98 -5.70 0.20 -0.09
CA PHE A 98 -4.80 -0.94 0.00
C PHE A 98 -5.37 -2.18 -0.70
N THR A 99 -6.68 -2.42 -0.67
CA THR A 99 -7.30 -3.52 -1.40
C THR A 99 -7.28 -3.26 -2.90
N THR A 100 -7.72 -2.08 -3.33
CA THR A 100 -7.91 -1.77 -4.75
C THR A 100 -6.65 -1.27 -5.45
N LEU A 101 -5.61 -0.93 -4.69
CA LEU A 101 -4.39 -0.24 -5.16
C LEU A 101 -4.67 1.10 -5.84
N LYS A 102 -5.84 1.69 -5.60
CA LYS A 102 -6.25 2.99 -6.14
C LYS A 102 -6.38 4.02 -5.02
N PRO A 103 -6.01 5.29 -5.25
CA PRO A 103 -6.09 6.32 -4.21
C PRO A 103 -7.56 6.62 -3.87
N CYS A 104 -8.01 6.23 -2.68
CA CYS A 104 -9.32 6.59 -2.14
C CYS A 104 -9.14 7.62 -1.01
N LYS A 105 -10.08 8.53 -0.83
CA LYS A 105 -10.08 9.51 0.27
C LYS A 105 -11.38 9.43 1.07
N SER A 106 -11.39 10.13 2.20
CA SER A 106 -12.60 10.40 2.97
C SER A 106 -12.62 11.85 3.41
N THR A 107 -13.77 12.32 3.89
CA THR A 107 -13.92 13.64 4.49
C THR A 107 -13.02 13.78 5.72
N ARG A 108 -12.47 14.97 5.91
CA ARG A 108 -11.56 15.25 7.04
C ARG A 108 -12.31 15.60 8.33
N ASP A 109 -13.51 16.14 8.19
CA ASP A 109 -14.34 16.60 9.29
C ASP A 109 -15.69 15.88 9.33
N ASP A 110 -16.45 16.16 10.37
CA ASP A 110 -17.76 15.57 10.62
C ASP A 110 -18.93 16.49 10.24
N TYR A 111 -18.71 17.65 9.60
CA TYR A 111 -19.78 18.62 9.32
C TYR A 111 -20.85 18.03 8.41
N LEU A 112 -20.43 17.36 7.32
CA LEU A 112 -21.33 16.72 6.38
C LEU A 112 -21.75 15.31 6.83
N CYS A 113 -20.91 14.65 7.64
CA CYS A 113 -21.14 13.32 8.20
C CYS A 113 -22.36 13.24 9.15
N ARG A 114 -22.81 14.38 9.68
CA ARG A 114 -24.00 14.48 10.55
C ARG A 114 -25.32 14.67 9.78
N ARG A 115 -25.28 14.84 8.45
CA ARG A 115 -26.47 15.09 7.63
C ARG A 115 -26.93 13.80 6.95
N GLU A 116 -28.19 13.43 7.13
CA GLU A 116 -28.73 12.23 6.46
C GLU A 116 -28.87 12.41 4.95
N LYS A 117 -29.20 13.63 4.51
CA LYS A 117 -29.38 14.03 3.11
C LYS A 117 -28.49 15.23 2.82
N LEU A 118 -27.72 15.12 1.73
CA LEU A 118 -26.87 16.19 1.22
C LEU A 118 -27.59 16.96 0.11
N SER A 119 -27.39 18.28 0.10
CA SER A 119 -27.76 19.13 -1.03
C SER A 119 -26.74 19.02 -2.17
N GLU A 120 -27.08 19.54 -3.36
CA GLU A 120 -26.11 19.62 -4.47
C GLU A 120 -24.87 20.43 -4.09
N LEU A 121 -25.03 21.49 -3.30
CA LEU A 121 -23.91 22.31 -2.82
C LEU A 121 -22.98 21.52 -1.90
N ASP A 122 -23.53 20.65 -1.05
CA ASP A 122 -22.72 19.77 -0.18
C ASP A 122 -21.95 18.74 -1.03
N TYR A 123 -22.58 18.15 -2.06
CA TYR A 123 -21.88 17.25 -3.00
C TYR A 123 -20.78 17.95 -3.78
N ASN A 124 -21.02 19.20 -4.21
CA ASN A 124 -19.99 20.01 -4.87
C ASN A 124 -18.82 20.30 -3.93
N GLN A 125 -19.07 20.58 -2.64
CA GLN A 125 -18.00 20.74 -1.66
C GLN A 125 -17.20 19.44 -1.48
N LEU A 126 -17.87 18.30 -1.36
CA LEU A 126 -17.23 16.99 -1.26
C LEU A 126 -16.34 16.67 -2.49
N ALA A 127 -16.83 17.01 -3.68
CA ALA A 127 -16.14 16.74 -4.93
C ALA A 127 -14.77 17.43 -5.03
N LEU A 128 -14.59 18.59 -4.37
CA LEU A 128 -13.32 19.33 -4.37
C LEU A 128 -12.19 18.61 -3.61
N HIS A 129 -12.51 17.68 -2.70
CA HIS A 129 -11.49 16.98 -1.92
C HIS A 129 -10.74 15.90 -2.73
N HIS A 130 -11.36 15.37 -3.79
CA HIS A 130 -10.78 14.33 -4.61
C HIS A 130 -11.25 14.39 -6.08
N PRO A 131 -10.83 15.42 -6.84
CA PRO A 131 -11.10 15.49 -8.27
C PRO A 131 -10.31 14.42 -9.02
N ILE A 132 -10.99 13.73 -9.93
CA ILE A 132 -10.45 12.68 -10.79
C ILE A 132 -10.47 13.18 -12.23
N LEU A 133 -9.32 13.15 -12.91
CA LEU A 133 -9.25 13.42 -14.35
C LEU A 133 -9.85 12.20 -15.07
N THR A 134 -10.97 12.38 -15.76
CA THR A 134 -11.73 11.30 -16.42
C THR A 134 -11.52 11.24 -17.93
N ALA A 135 -10.89 12.25 -18.53
CA ALA A 135 -10.50 12.25 -19.94
C ALA A 135 -9.21 13.05 -20.19
N GLY A 136 -8.51 12.70 -21.28
CA GLY A 136 -7.24 13.34 -21.69
C GLY A 136 -5.99 12.59 -21.20
N PRO A 137 -4.78 13.10 -21.49
CA PRO A 137 -3.53 12.43 -21.09
C PRO A 137 -3.44 12.26 -19.57
N GLY A 138 -3.10 11.04 -19.11
CA GLY A 138 -2.98 10.73 -17.68
C GLY A 138 -4.31 10.58 -16.94
N PHE A 139 -5.43 10.45 -17.66
CA PHE A 139 -6.73 10.21 -17.04
C PHE A 139 -6.78 8.86 -16.31
N ASN A 140 -7.66 8.78 -15.31
CA ASN A 140 -7.98 7.55 -14.62
C ASN A 140 -9.21 6.88 -15.24
N HIS A 141 -9.12 5.59 -15.58
CA HIS A 141 -10.26 4.81 -16.05
C HIS A 141 -11.23 4.56 -14.88
N SER A 142 -12.29 5.37 -14.80
CA SER A 142 -13.24 5.33 -13.68
C SER A 142 -14.28 4.23 -13.78
N SER A 143 -14.59 3.74 -14.99
CA SER A 143 -15.47 2.59 -15.16
C SER A 143 -14.72 1.29 -14.83
N VAL A 144 -15.34 0.42 -14.04
CA VAL A 144 -14.80 -0.88 -13.63
C VAL A 144 -15.83 -1.94 -13.98
N SER A 145 -15.38 -3.08 -14.50
CA SER A 145 -16.25 -4.20 -14.88
C SER A 145 -16.96 -4.79 -13.64
N ASP A 146 -18.16 -5.32 -13.82
CA ASP A 146 -18.95 -5.92 -12.73
C ASP A 146 -18.21 -7.08 -12.05
N SER A 147 -17.47 -7.89 -12.82
CA SER A 147 -16.62 -8.97 -12.28
C SER A 147 -15.50 -8.43 -11.39
N LYS A 148 -14.85 -7.34 -11.81
CA LYS A 148 -13.76 -6.73 -11.04
C LYS A 148 -14.28 -6.02 -9.79
N LEU A 149 -15.46 -5.41 -9.84
CA LEU A 149 -16.13 -4.86 -8.67
C LEU A 149 -16.45 -5.94 -7.63
N LEU A 150 -16.89 -7.13 -8.06
CA LEU A 150 -17.14 -8.27 -7.18
C LEU A 150 -15.84 -8.80 -6.55
N GLU A 151 -14.75 -8.89 -7.32
CA GLU A 151 -13.42 -9.25 -6.80
C GLU A 151 -12.96 -8.25 -5.73
N MET A 152 -13.03 -6.94 -6.03
CA MET A 152 -12.67 -5.88 -5.08
C MET A 152 -13.51 -5.95 -3.80
N GLN A 153 -14.82 -6.19 -3.92
CA GLN A 153 -15.71 -6.34 -2.77
C GLN A 153 -15.30 -7.56 -1.92
N SER A 154 -15.06 -8.71 -2.56
CA SER A 154 -14.67 -9.94 -1.87
C SER A 154 -13.34 -9.78 -1.13
N GLU A 155 -12.33 -9.21 -1.78
CA GLU A 155 -11.02 -8.94 -1.14
C GLU A 155 -11.14 -7.97 0.03
N LEU A 156 -11.96 -6.92 -0.11
CA LEU A 156 -12.19 -5.94 0.95
C LEU A 156 -12.91 -6.57 2.15
N GLN A 157 -13.87 -7.46 1.88
CA GLN A 157 -14.59 -8.20 2.91
C GLN A 157 -13.67 -9.16 3.66
N GLU A 158 -12.82 -9.90 2.95
CA GLU A 158 -11.84 -10.80 3.53
C GLU A 158 -10.84 -10.04 4.42
N LEU A 159 -10.25 -8.96 3.88
CA LEU A 159 -9.29 -8.14 4.62
C LEU A 159 -9.92 -7.54 5.88
N THR A 160 -11.11 -6.96 5.76
CA THR A 160 -11.83 -6.38 6.91
C THR A 160 -12.11 -7.44 7.97
N SER A 161 -12.62 -8.60 7.56
CA SER A 161 -12.90 -9.71 8.47
C SER A 161 -11.62 -10.19 9.18
N LYS A 162 -10.49 -10.22 8.46
CA LYS A 162 -9.20 -10.58 9.03
C LYS A 162 -8.69 -9.52 10.01
N LEU A 163 -8.80 -8.24 9.67
CA LEU A 163 -8.44 -7.13 10.58
C LEU A 163 -9.25 -7.13 11.87
N MET A 164 -10.52 -7.58 11.83
CA MET A 164 -11.36 -7.70 13.02
C MET A 164 -11.03 -8.92 13.89
N SER A 165 -10.47 -9.99 13.32
CA SER A 165 -10.23 -11.26 14.02
C SER A 165 -8.84 -11.41 14.65
N VAL A 166 -7.81 -10.75 14.08
CA VAL A 166 -6.44 -10.85 14.61
C VAL A 166 -6.26 -10.13 15.95
N ASP A 167 -5.16 -10.41 16.66
CA ASP A 167 -4.85 -9.73 17.91
C ASP A 167 -4.58 -8.22 17.71
N SER A 168 -4.79 -7.44 18.77
CA SER A 168 -4.65 -5.98 18.78
C SER A 168 -3.29 -5.49 18.26
N LYS A 169 -2.19 -6.17 18.63
CA LYS A 169 -0.84 -5.73 18.22
C LYS A 169 -0.63 -5.94 16.73
N VAL A 170 -1.07 -7.09 16.21
CA VAL A 170 -1.04 -7.37 14.75
C VAL A 170 -1.96 -6.41 14.01
N TYR A 171 -3.18 -6.18 14.50
CA TYR A 171 -4.14 -5.26 13.90
C TYR A 171 -3.55 -3.84 13.74
N ARG A 172 -3.03 -3.26 14.82
CA ARG A 172 -2.42 -1.91 14.80
C ARG A 172 -1.27 -1.83 13.82
N LEU A 173 -0.36 -2.81 13.87
CA LEU A 173 0.79 -2.89 12.99
C LEU A 173 0.37 -2.94 11.51
N VAL A 174 -0.60 -3.77 11.16
CA VAL A 174 -1.12 -3.88 9.78
C VAL A 174 -1.80 -2.60 9.35
N MET A 175 -2.65 -2.00 10.18
CA MET A 175 -3.33 -0.75 9.84
C MET A 175 -2.33 0.40 9.59
N GLN A 176 -1.26 0.47 10.37
CA GLN A 176 -0.18 1.45 10.16
C GLN A 176 0.54 1.21 8.82
N SER A 177 0.80 -0.06 8.46
CA SER A 177 1.36 -0.39 7.14
C SER A 177 0.41 -0.10 5.98
N ILE A 178 -0.88 -0.41 6.13
CA ILE A 178 -1.95 -0.04 5.18
C ILE A 178 -1.95 1.48 4.98
N ARG A 179 -1.82 2.26 6.05
CA ARG A 179 -1.77 3.73 5.96
C ARG A 179 -0.55 4.23 5.20
N MET A 180 0.62 3.64 5.38
CA MET A 180 1.80 4.02 4.61
C MET A 180 1.59 3.79 3.10
N ILE A 181 1.01 2.65 2.72
CA ILE A 181 0.67 2.35 1.32
C ILE A 181 -0.40 3.32 0.80
N HIS A 182 -1.41 3.60 1.60
CA HIS A 182 -2.44 4.60 1.27
C HIS A 182 -1.84 5.97 1.00
N LEU A 183 -0.98 6.47 1.89
CA LEU A 183 -0.29 7.74 1.73
C LEU A 183 0.60 7.75 0.48
N SER A 184 1.27 6.63 0.20
CA SER A 184 2.04 6.45 -1.02
C SER A 184 1.20 6.67 -2.28
N LEU A 185 0.03 6.02 -2.35
CA LEU A 185 -0.89 6.16 -3.48
C LEU A 185 -1.39 7.60 -3.65
N LEU A 186 -1.62 8.32 -2.54
CA LEU A 186 -2.06 9.70 -2.57
C LEU A 186 -0.97 10.68 -3.03
N VAL A 187 0.29 10.43 -2.66
CA VAL A 187 1.39 11.38 -2.89
C VAL A 187 2.18 11.08 -4.17
N LYS A 188 2.03 9.90 -4.79
CA LYS A 188 2.78 9.48 -5.99
C LYS A 188 2.92 10.56 -7.07
N ARG A 189 1.84 11.31 -7.34
CA ARG A 189 1.84 12.37 -8.36
C ARG A 189 2.64 13.59 -7.94
N ASP A 190 2.60 13.94 -6.66
CA ASP A 190 3.14 15.18 -6.14
C ASP A 190 4.60 15.01 -5.66
N ASP A 191 4.95 13.82 -5.14
CA ASP A 191 6.32 13.40 -4.79
C ASP A 191 6.46 11.87 -4.95
N PHE A 192 7.05 11.47 -6.08
CA PHE A 192 7.28 10.06 -6.40
C PHE A 192 8.29 9.40 -5.44
N GLY A 193 9.33 10.12 -5.02
CA GLY A 193 10.35 9.58 -4.11
C GLY A 193 9.80 9.27 -2.73
N LEU A 194 8.98 10.18 -2.20
CA LEU A 194 8.26 9.95 -0.95
C LEU A 194 7.28 8.78 -1.07
N ALA A 195 6.54 8.67 -2.19
CA ALA A 195 5.66 7.54 -2.42
C ALA A 195 6.44 6.21 -2.39
N TYR A 196 7.51 6.10 -3.17
CA TYR A 196 8.38 4.93 -3.20
C TYR A 196 8.89 4.55 -1.79
N LEU A 197 9.39 5.53 -1.04
CA LEU A 197 9.83 5.37 0.35
C LEU A 197 8.74 4.78 1.24
N LEU A 198 7.50 5.27 1.13
CA LEU A 198 6.38 4.83 1.96
C LEU A 198 6.02 3.37 1.71
N VAL A 199 6.04 2.90 0.46
CA VAL A 199 5.78 1.48 0.13
C VAL A 199 6.86 0.58 0.74
N VAL A 200 8.13 0.90 0.53
CA VAL A 200 9.25 0.13 1.08
C VAL A 200 9.21 0.10 2.61
N SER A 201 8.87 1.24 3.24
CA SER A 201 8.73 1.34 4.69
C SER A 201 7.55 0.53 5.23
N ALA A 202 6.44 0.42 4.49
CA ALA A 202 5.31 -0.42 4.85
C ALA A 202 5.66 -1.90 4.93
N ILE A 203 6.41 -2.39 3.94
CA ILE A 203 6.93 -3.76 3.92
C ILE A 203 7.94 -3.96 5.06
N GLU A 204 8.90 -3.04 5.22
CA GLU A 204 9.91 -3.11 6.28
C GLU A 204 9.26 -3.23 7.67
N ALA A 205 8.24 -2.43 7.95
CA ALA A 205 7.54 -2.45 9.23
C ALA A 205 6.98 -3.85 9.57
N ILE A 206 6.38 -4.55 8.59
CA ILE A 206 5.90 -5.92 8.82
C ILE A 206 7.05 -6.93 8.85
N ALA A 207 8.03 -6.80 7.95
CA ALA A 207 9.20 -7.69 7.89
C ALA A 207 9.96 -7.72 9.23
N GLN A 208 10.03 -6.59 9.93
CA GLN A 208 10.62 -6.47 11.25
C GLN A 208 9.86 -7.23 12.35
N HIS A 209 8.62 -7.64 12.13
CA HIS A 209 7.87 -8.49 13.06
C HIS A 209 7.79 -9.95 12.55
N ALA A 210 7.73 -10.14 11.23
CA ALA A 210 7.61 -11.44 10.59
C ALA A 210 8.90 -12.27 10.62
N VAL A 211 10.04 -11.63 10.31
CA VAL A 211 11.33 -12.32 10.14
C VAL A 211 12.22 -12.03 11.33
N LYS A 212 12.59 -13.02 12.15
CA LYS A 212 13.49 -12.80 13.29
C LYS A 212 14.94 -12.57 12.82
N ARG A 213 15.69 -11.70 13.51
CA ARG A 213 17.10 -11.37 13.17
C ARG A 213 17.99 -12.60 13.04
N ASN A 214 17.80 -13.60 13.89
CA ASN A 214 18.60 -14.83 13.87
C ASN A 214 18.42 -15.67 12.59
N LYS A 215 17.32 -15.50 11.84
CA LYS A 215 17.11 -16.19 10.57
C LYS A 215 18.00 -15.66 9.44
N VAL A 216 18.37 -14.38 9.49
CA VAL A 216 19.16 -13.70 8.44
C VAL A 216 20.60 -13.41 8.86
N LYS A 217 20.93 -13.60 10.14
CA LYS A 217 22.24 -13.32 10.70
C LYS A 217 23.31 -14.21 10.05
N LYS A 218 24.09 -13.65 9.12
CA LYS A 218 25.21 -14.34 8.48
C LYS A 218 26.37 -14.50 9.47
N LYS A 219 26.81 -15.74 9.67
CA LYS A 219 28.03 -16.07 10.43
C LYS A 219 29.25 -15.91 9.54
N HIS A 220 30.37 -15.45 10.10
CA HIS A 220 31.61 -15.43 9.32
C HIS A 220 32.10 -16.87 9.12
N PRO A 221 32.58 -17.25 7.93
CA PRO A 221 33.05 -18.62 7.68
C PRO A 221 34.11 -19.08 8.68
N GLN A 222 34.99 -18.16 9.10
CA GLN A 222 36.07 -18.41 10.05
C GLN A 222 35.67 -18.19 11.52
N GLU A 223 34.40 -17.95 11.83
CA GLU A 223 33.98 -17.65 13.20
C GLU A 223 34.31 -18.79 14.19
N ASN A 224 34.26 -20.05 13.73
CA ASN A 224 34.67 -21.19 14.54
C ASN A 224 36.18 -21.20 14.81
N GLU A 225 36.98 -20.77 13.82
CA GLU A 225 38.43 -20.65 13.94
C GLU A 225 38.79 -19.49 14.89
N TRP A 226 38.15 -18.33 14.72
CA TRP A 226 38.30 -17.19 15.61
C TRP A 226 37.89 -17.51 17.04
N LYS A 227 36.81 -18.27 17.23
CA LYS A 227 36.39 -18.74 18.55
C LYS A 227 37.41 -19.67 19.21
N LYS A 228 38.17 -20.46 18.45
CA LYS A 228 39.27 -21.27 18.99
C LYS A 228 40.44 -20.38 19.37
N ARG A 229 40.86 -19.49 18.47
CA ARG A 229 41.98 -18.55 18.69
C ARG A 229 41.74 -17.62 19.88
N ALA A 230 40.51 -17.16 20.06
CA ALA A 230 40.09 -16.35 21.21
C ALA A 230 40.23 -17.05 22.57
N LYS A 231 40.37 -18.38 22.62
CA LYS A 231 40.64 -19.10 23.89
C LYS A 231 42.13 -19.10 24.25
N GLU A 232 42.99 -18.90 23.27
CA GLU A 232 44.45 -18.99 23.41
C GLU A 232 45.10 -17.61 23.52
N ASP A 233 44.44 -16.57 23.02
CA ASP A 233 44.92 -15.18 22.99
C ASP A 233 43.87 -14.23 23.61
N LEU A 234 44.20 -13.67 24.78
CA LEU A 234 43.34 -12.75 25.53
C LEU A 234 43.07 -11.44 24.79
N MET A 235 44.02 -10.91 24.02
CA MET A 235 43.79 -9.69 23.23
C MET A 235 42.87 -9.98 22.04
N PHE A 236 43.01 -11.15 21.43
CA PHE A 236 42.11 -11.60 20.38
C PHE A 236 40.70 -11.91 20.90
N GLU A 237 40.57 -12.35 22.16
CA GLU A 237 39.26 -12.56 22.80
C GLU A 237 38.42 -11.27 22.84
N GLU A 238 39.03 -10.15 23.20
CA GLU A 238 38.36 -8.85 23.27
C GLU A 238 37.91 -8.37 21.87
N LEU A 239 38.77 -8.52 20.87
CA LEU A 239 38.43 -8.26 19.46
C LEU A 239 37.28 -9.13 18.97
N PHE A 240 37.29 -10.42 19.31
CA PHE A 240 36.23 -11.35 18.92
C PHE A 240 34.90 -11.04 19.63
N LYS A 241 34.92 -10.65 20.91
CA LYS A 241 33.73 -10.16 21.63
C LYS A 241 33.17 -8.90 20.99
N SER A 242 34.01 -7.91 20.70
CA SER A 242 33.60 -6.67 20.02
C SER A 242 32.99 -6.95 18.64
N TYR A 243 33.57 -7.88 17.87
CA TYR A 243 32.98 -8.36 16.63
C TYR A 243 31.58 -8.98 16.84
N LEU A 244 31.42 -9.86 17.82
CA LEU A 244 30.14 -10.51 18.13
C LEU A 244 29.08 -9.49 18.55
N ASP A 245 29.46 -8.49 19.35
CA ASP A 245 28.58 -7.42 19.84
C ASP A 245 28.18 -6.46 18.71
N SER A 246 29.14 -5.98 17.92
CA SER A 246 28.88 -5.17 16.73
C SER A 246 27.92 -5.89 15.76
N ARG A 247 28.17 -7.18 15.53
CA ARG A 247 27.27 -8.03 14.74
C ARG A 247 25.91 -8.26 15.41
N GLY A 248 25.87 -8.32 16.73
CA GLY A 248 24.63 -8.43 17.52
C GLY A 248 23.74 -7.19 17.41
N ASN A 249 24.36 -6.01 17.27
CA ASN A 249 23.69 -4.72 17.12
C ASN A 249 23.12 -4.50 15.70
N ASN A 250 23.60 -5.24 14.70
CA ASN A 250 23.06 -5.17 13.35
C ASN A 250 21.61 -5.69 13.31
N GLN A 251 20.71 -4.84 12.82
CA GLN A 251 19.28 -5.11 12.70
C GLN A 251 18.93 -6.01 11.51
N TYR A 252 19.84 -6.12 10.53
CA TYR A 252 19.66 -6.86 9.28
C TYR A 252 18.35 -6.47 8.55
N LEU A 253 18.00 -5.18 8.55
CA LEU A 253 16.70 -4.72 8.05
C LEU A 253 16.51 -5.06 6.58
N ARG A 254 17.54 -4.85 5.76
CA ARG A 254 17.54 -5.18 4.34
C ARG A 254 17.34 -6.68 4.10
N GLU A 255 18.10 -7.53 4.79
CA GLU A 255 18.00 -8.98 4.61
C GLU A 255 16.63 -9.52 5.09
N ARG A 256 16.05 -8.89 6.12
CA ARG A 256 14.70 -9.23 6.59
C ARG A 256 13.62 -8.79 5.61
N PHE A 257 13.78 -7.60 5.01
CA PHE A 257 12.90 -7.09 3.97
C PHE A 257 12.86 -8.04 2.77
N VAL A 258 14.03 -8.43 2.25
CA VAL A 258 14.13 -9.36 1.12
C VAL A 258 13.52 -10.71 1.46
N LEU A 259 13.94 -11.33 2.58
CA LEU A 259 13.42 -12.64 2.99
C LEU A 259 11.90 -12.61 3.24
N PHE A 260 11.36 -11.49 3.73
CA PHE A 260 9.91 -11.35 3.93
C PHE A 260 9.15 -11.39 2.60
N ILE A 261 9.61 -10.64 1.59
CA ILE A 261 8.99 -10.66 0.25
C ILE A 261 9.11 -12.06 -0.36
N GLU A 262 10.29 -12.67 -0.36
CA GLU A 262 10.47 -14.02 -0.92
C GLU A 262 9.57 -15.07 -0.26
N THR A 263 9.32 -14.93 1.04
CA THR A 263 8.49 -15.88 1.82
C THR A 263 7.00 -15.66 1.56
N TYR A 264 6.54 -14.41 1.51
CA TYR A 264 5.11 -14.07 1.53
C TYR A 264 4.59 -13.51 0.21
N ALA A 265 5.44 -13.26 -0.77
CA ALA A 265 5.09 -12.82 -2.13
C ALA A 265 6.11 -13.46 -3.10
N PRO A 266 6.03 -14.78 -3.33
CA PRO A 266 7.02 -15.48 -4.14
C PRO A 266 6.96 -15.04 -5.61
N VAL A 267 8.12 -15.01 -6.26
CA VAL A 267 8.34 -14.45 -7.63
C VAL A 267 7.36 -14.98 -8.67
N LYS A 268 7.06 -16.27 -8.62
CA LYS A 268 6.11 -16.96 -9.51
C LYS A 268 4.72 -16.33 -9.58
N ASP A 269 4.33 -15.56 -8.55
CA ASP A 269 3.00 -14.95 -8.45
C ASP A 269 3.02 -13.46 -8.85
N TRP A 270 4.20 -12.85 -9.06
CA TRP A 270 4.35 -11.41 -9.27
C TRP A 270 3.62 -10.89 -10.51
N GLU A 271 3.55 -11.70 -11.57
CA GLU A 271 2.82 -11.32 -12.79
C GLU A 271 1.32 -11.13 -12.54
N SER A 272 0.76 -11.85 -11.56
CA SER A 272 -0.64 -11.73 -11.16
C SER A 272 -0.91 -10.53 -10.24
N TYR A 273 0.12 -10.03 -9.55
CA TYR A 273 0.00 -8.93 -8.59
C TYR A 273 -0.12 -7.56 -9.24
N VAL A 274 0.34 -7.43 -10.49
CA VAL A 274 0.36 -6.16 -11.22
C VAL A 274 -0.57 -6.24 -12.41
N GLU A 275 -1.66 -5.47 -12.38
CA GLU A 275 -2.55 -5.37 -13.55
C GLU A 275 -1.82 -4.72 -14.74
N HIS A 276 -2.12 -5.19 -15.95
CA HIS A 276 -1.63 -4.55 -17.15
C HIS A 276 -2.23 -3.13 -17.26
N PRO A 277 -1.47 -2.07 -17.62
CA PRO A 277 -1.99 -0.69 -17.68
C PRO A 277 -3.21 -0.52 -18.59
N MET A 278 -3.34 -1.37 -19.61
CA MET A 278 -4.47 -1.40 -20.54
C MET A 278 -5.62 -2.31 -20.11
N SER A 279 -5.60 -2.89 -18.89
CA SER A 279 -6.62 -3.83 -18.40
C SER A 279 -8.02 -3.20 -18.43
N GLY A 280 -8.19 -2.00 -17.89
CA GLY A 280 -9.50 -1.33 -17.87
C GLY A 280 -10.05 -1.02 -19.26
N VAL A 281 -9.17 -0.70 -20.21
CA VAL A 281 -9.56 -0.48 -21.61
C VAL A 281 -9.98 -1.81 -22.25
N ALA A 282 -9.20 -2.87 -22.04
CA ALA A 282 -9.50 -4.21 -22.53
C ALA A 282 -10.84 -4.72 -21.98
N ASP A 283 -11.10 -4.56 -20.68
CA ASP A 283 -12.37 -4.90 -20.03
C ASP A 283 -13.55 -4.16 -20.67
N THR A 284 -13.39 -2.87 -20.95
CA THR A 284 -14.43 -2.06 -21.58
C THR A 284 -14.71 -2.55 -23.01
N ILE A 285 -13.67 -2.87 -23.78
CA ILE A 285 -13.81 -3.42 -25.14
C ILE A 285 -14.55 -4.77 -25.09
N ILE A 286 -14.14 -5.69 -24.20
CA ILE A 286 -14.78 -7.01 -24.04
C ILE A 286 -16.25 -6.85 -23.66
N THR A 287 -16.56 -5.91 -22.76
CA THR A 287 -17.95 -5.67 -22.31
C THR A 287 -18.86 -5.25 -23.45
N HIS A 288 -18.38 -4.41 -24.38
CA HIS A 288 -19.16 -3.95 -25.54
C HIS A 288 -19.09 -4.92 -26.73
N ASN A 289 -18.02 -5.70 -26.85
CA ASN A 289 -17.79 -6.65 -27.93
C ASN A 289 -17.09 -7.93 -27.41
N PRO A 290 -17.84 -8.89 -26.84
CA PRO A 290 -17.26 -10.07 -26.20
C PRO A 290 -16.44 -10.99 -27.11
N LYS A 291 -16.56 -10.85 -28.43
CA LYS A 291 -15.84 -11.66 -29.43
C LYS A 291 -14.50 -11.03 -29.86
N GLN A 292 -14.20 -9.83 -29.40
CA GLN A 292 -12.97 -9.13 -29.79
C GLN A 292 -11.76 -9.67 -29.03
N ASP A 293 -10.75 -10.13 -29.77
CA ASP A 293 -9.47 -10.52 -29.18
C ASP A 293 -8.67 -9.27 -28.77
N VAL A 294 -8.50 -9.10 -27.45
CA VAL A 294 -7.70 -8.03 -26.83
C VAL A 294 -6.38 -8.55 -26.28
N GLY A 295 -6.00 -9.80 -26.55
CA GLY A 295 -4.75 -10.41 -26.06
C GLY A 295 -3.50 -9.63 -26.47
N HIS A 296 -3.53 -9.00 -27.65
CA HIS A 296 -2.44 -8.11 -28.10
C HIS A 296 -2.28 -6.85 -27.25
N LEU A 297 -3.32 -6.40 -26.53
CA LEU A 297 -3.26 -5.22 -25.66
C LEU A 297 -2.63 -5.54 -24.30
N ILE A 298 -2.85 -6.74 -23.76
CA ILE A 298 -2.50 -7.13 -22.38
C ILE A 298 -1.40 -8.20 -22.30
N GLY A 299 -1.01 -8.78 -23.43
CA GLY A 299 -0.02 -9.86 -23.50
C GLY A 299 1.43 -9.39 -23.35
N LYS A 300 2.32 -10.36 -23.12
CA LYS A 300 3.76 -10.15 -22.91
C LYS A 300 4.38 -9.36 -24.06
N LYS A 301 5.09 -8.28 -23.73
CA LYS A 301 5.85 -7.46 -24.69
C LYS A 301 7.31 -7.90 -24.72
N TRP A 302 7.91 -7.93 -25.91
CA TRP A 302 9.27 -8.44 -26.12
C TRP A 302 10.37 -7.56 -25.50
N PHE A 303 10.09 -6.27 -25.27
CA PHE A 303 11.04 -5.31 -24.71
C PHE A 303 10.91 -5.14 -23.19
N GLU A 304 9.90 -5.77 -22.58
CA GLU A 304 9.69 -5.75 -21.14
C GLU A 304 10.42 -6.92 -20.48
N LYS A 305 11.00 -6.69 -19.30
CA LYS A 305 11.54 -7.76 -18.44
C LYS A 305 10.44 -8.28 -17.53
N TYR A 306 10.28 -9.60 -17.47
CA TYR A 306 9.29 -10.27 -16.60
C TYR A 306 9.99 -10.93 -15.41
N PRO A 307 9.27 -11.16 -14.30
CA PRO A 307 9.83 -11.86 -13.14
C PRO A 307 10.42 -13.22 -13.50
N ASP A 308 9.75 -13.97 -14.38
CA ASP A 308 10.19 -15.29 -14.85
C ASP A 308 11.43 -15.25 -15.76
N ASP A 309 11.82 -14.07 -16.26
CA ASP A 309 13.03 -13.90 -17.06
C ASP A 309 14.29 -13.72 -16.19
N LEU A 310 14.13 -13.61 -14.86
CA LEU A 310 15.20 -13.27 -13.91
C LEU A 310 15.59 -14.47 -13.02
N SER A 311 16.88 -14.61 -12.76
CA SER A 311 17.40 -15.58 -11.80
C SER A 311 17.04 -15.18 -10.36
N PRO A 312 16.98 -16.14 -9.40
CA PRO A 312 16.76 -15.82 -8.00
C PRO A 312 17.75 -14.81 -7.41
N SER A 313 19.03 -14.87 -7.83
CA SER A 313 20.05 -13.92 -7.41
C SER A 313 19.82 -12.50 -7.94
N GLU A 314 19.28 -12.37 -9.15
CA GLU A 314 18.91 -11.06 -9.71
C GLU A 314 17.73 -10.47 -8.94
N ILE A 315 16.73 -11.28 -8.61
CA ILE A 315 15.59 -10.85 -7.79
C ILE A 315 16.05 -10.39 -6.39
N GLU A 316 16.92 -11.16 -5.72
CA GLU A 316 17.47 -10.78 -4.41
C GLU A 316 18.17 -9.41 -4.47
N LEU A 317 18.96 -9.19 -5.53
CA LEU A 317 19.67 -7.93 -5.77
C LEU A 317 18.71 -6.77 -6.02
N ILE A 318 17.69 -6.95 -6.86
CA ILE A 318 16.67 -5.94 -7.18
C ILE A 318 15.93 -5.49 -5.91
N LEU A 319 15.51 -6.45 -5.06
CA LEU A 319 14.84 -6.15 -3.80
C LEU A 319 15.78 -5.48 -2.79
N SER A 320 17.04 -5.92 -2.73
CA SER A 320 18.08 -5.30 -1.92
C SER A 320 18.32 -3.84 -2.33
N ASP A 321 18.39 -3.56 -3.63
CA ASP A 321 18.64 -2.22 -4.15
C ASP A 321 17.45 -1.28 -3.91
N ALA A 322 16.21 -1.78 -4.05
CA ALA A 322 15.00 -1.02 -3.66
C ALA A 322 15.07 -0.54 -2.19
N TYR A 323 15.55 -1.41 -1.29
CA TYR A 323 15.78 -1.05 0.12
C TYR A 323 16.89 0.00 0.29
N VAL A 324 17.99 -0.14 -0.45
CA VAL A 324 19.12 0.80 -0.39
C VAL A 324 18.66 2.20 -0.81
N HIS A 325 17.86 2.32 -1.87
CA HIS A 325 17.35 3.62 -2.31
C HIS A 325 16.45 4.29 -1.27
N ARG A 326 15.60 3.51 -0.58
CA ARG A 326 14.85 4.00 0.58
C ARG A 326 15.77 4.54 1.67
N SER A 327 16.86 3.84 1.97
CA SER A 327 17.86 4.27 2.96
C SER A 327 18.57 5.57 2.55
N CYS A 328 18.98 5.67 1.27
CA CYS A 328 19.60 6.88 0.73
C CYS A 328 18.66 8.09 0.78
N PHE A 329 17.38 7.92 0.45
CA PHE A 329 16.40 9.01 0.54
C PHE A 329 16.30 9.57 1.97
N ILE A 330 16.21 8.71 2.98
CA ILE A 330 16.09 9.13 4.39
C ILE A 330 17.38 9.81 4.87
N HIS A 331 18.54 9.20 4.61
CA HIS A 331 19.80 9.66 5.20
C HIS A 331 20.49 10.77 4.41
N ARG A 332 20.17 10.92 3.12
CA ARG A 332 20.86 11.84 2.21
C ARG A 332 19.93 12.71 1.36
N GLY A 333 18.62 12.45 1.38
CA GLY A 333 17.65 13.15 0.52
C GLY A 333 17.77 12.77 -0.96
N GLU A 334 18.45 11.65 -1.27
CA GLU A 334 18.62 11.17 -2.65
C GLU A 334 17.30 10.59 -3.19
N GLN A 335 16.78 11.17 -4.27
CA GLN A 335 15.60 10.65 -4.96
C GLN A 335 15.87 9.23 -5.51
N PRO A 336 14.87 8.32 -5.50
CA PRO A 336 15.07 7.02 -6.10
C PRO A 336 15.29 7.19 -7.61
N PRO A 337 16.11 6.35 -8.25
CA PRO A 337 16.70 6.65 -9.55
C PRO A 337 15.77 6.37 -10.75
N HIS A 338 14.46 6.55 -10.57
CA HIS A 338 13.46 6.40 -11.62
C HIS A 338 13.43 7.66 -12.49
N ASN A 339 13.96 7.56 -13.70
CA ASN A 339 14.07 8.71 -14.61
C ASN A 339 12.82 8.90 -15.49
N ASP A 340 12.10 7.81 -15.79
CA ASP A 340 10.87 7.82 -16.58
C ASP A 340 9.94 6.67 -16.14
N PRO A 341 9.22 6.81 -15.00
CA PRO A 341 8.36 5.76 -14.50
C PRO A 341 7.07 5.68 -15.34
N ASN A 342 7.19 5.21 -16.58
CA ASN A 342 6.07 5.00 -17.48
C ASN A 342 5.61 3.53 -17.42
N PRO A 343 4.50 3.24 -16.70
CA PRO A 343 4.02 1.86 -16.56
C PRO A 343 3.57 1.25 -17.88
N SER A 344 3.23 2.07 -18.90
CA SER A 344 2.85 1.60 -20.23
C SER A 344 4.02 1.04 -21.05
N LEU A 345 5.27 1.30 -20.64
CA LEU A 345 6.48 0.77 -21.29
C LEU A 345 7.13 -0.34 -20.46
N HIS A 346 6.96 -0.31 -19.15
CA HIS A 346 7.65 -1.19 -18.21
C HIS A 346 6.69 -1.64 -17.11
N ARG A 347 6.05 -2.79 -17.31
CA ARG A 347 5.01 -3.31 -16.39
C ARG A 347 5.54 -3.69 -15.00
N PHE A 348 6.77 -4.20 -14.89
CA PHE A 348 7.32 -4.74 -13.62
C PHE A 348 8.60 -4.04 -13.16
N PHE A 349 9.53 -3.83 -14.08
CA PHE A 349 10.87 -3.35 -13.74
C PHE A 349 11.29 -2.19 -14.63
N GLN A 350 12.06 -1.27 -14.05
CA GLN A 350 12.65 -0.15 -14.76
C GLN A 350 14.17 -0.29 -14.81
N ASP A 351 14.72 -0.16 -16.01
CA ASP A 351 16.16 -0.03 -16.21
C ASP A 351 16.63 1.35 -15.72
N TYR A 352 17.69 1.35 -14.93
CA TYR A 352 18.37 2.54 -14.46
C TYR A 352 19.84 2.48 -14.86
N ARG A 353 20.35 3.61 -15.36
CA ARG A 353 21.75 3.78 -15.69
C ARG A 353 22.34 4.87 -14.82
N SER A 354 23.35 4.53 -14.03
CA SER A 354 24.15 5.50 -13.29
C SER A 354 25.56 5.58 -13.88
N TYR A 355 26.16 6.76 -13.81
CA TYR A 355 27.54 6.96 -14.18
C TYR A 355 28.31 7.39 -12.94
N ASN A 356 29.27 6.58 -12.51
CA ASN A 356 30.06 6.84 -11.30
C ASN A 356 31.36 7.63 -11.58
N GLY A 357 31.47 8.25 -12.77
CA GLY A 357 32.66 8.97 -13.21
C GLY A 357 33.67 8.11 -13.98
N PHE A 358 33.59 6.78 -13.87
CA PHE A 358 34.49 5.85 -14.55
C PHE A 358 33.73 4.81 -15.37
N ASN A 359 32.64 4.27 -14.83
CA ASN A 359 31.83 3.22 -15.46
C ASN A 359 30.35 3.60 -15.53
N LEU A 360 29.70 3.13 -16.58
CA LEU A 360 28.25 3.07 -16.67
C LEU A 360 27.79 1.81 -15.91
N GLU A 361 27.05 2.00 -14.82
CA GLU A 361 26.39 0.92 -14.09
C GLU A 361 24.93 0.86 -14.53
N GLU A 362 24.53 -0.26 -15.13
CA GLU A 362 23.14 -0.56 -15.43
C GLU A 362 22.57 -1.42 -14.29
N LYS A 363 21.41 -1.01 -13.77
CA LYS A 363 20.68 -1.70 -12.71
C LYS A 363 19.23 -1.86 -13.10
N LEU A 364 18.60 -2.87 -12.54
CA LEU A 364 17.16 -3.10 -12.67
C LEU A 364 16.51 -2.83 -11.32
N LEU A 365 15.41 -2.08 -11.30
CA LEU A 365 14.65 -1.78 -10.09
C LEU A 365 13.18 -2.18 -10.26
N PRO A 366 12.49 -2.58 -9.19
CA PRO A 366 11.06 -2.79 -9.28
C PRO A 366 10.39 -1.44 -9.51
N ASN A 367 9.45 -1.38 -10.44
CA ASN A 367 8.65 -0.17 -10.63
C ASN A 367 7.68 0.01 -9.46
N TYR A 368 6.97 1.13 -9.45
CA TYR A 368 6.07 1.49 -8.36
C TYR A 368 4.90 0.50 -8.24
N GLU A 369 4.33 0.08 -9.37
CA GLU A 369 3.20 -0.83 -9.47
C GLU A 369 3.53 -2.20 -8.89
N LEU A 370 4.71 -2.75 -9.24
CA LEU A 370 5.23 -3.98 -8.66
C LEU A 370 5.45 -3.84 -7.16
N LEU A 371 6.09 -2.76 -6.70
CA LEU A 371 6.31 -2.57 -5.26
C LEU A 371 5.01 -2.51 -4.45
N VAL A 372 4.00 -1.80 -4.96
CA VAL A 372 2.69 -1.73 -4.30
C VAL A 372 2.01 -3.10 -4.30
N GLY A 373 2.09 -3.85 -5.41
CA GLY A 373 1.61 -5.23 -5.49
C GLY A 373 2.31 -6.13 -4.47
N LEU A 374 3.64 -6.10 -4.42
CA LEU A 374 4.43 -6.83 -3.43
C LEU A 374 4.05 -6.46 -2.01
N ALA A 375 3.83 -5.18 -1.73
CA ALA A 375 3.40 -4.72 -0.41
C ALA A 375 2.02 -5.28 -0.03
N LYS A 376 1.02 -5.18 -0.92
CA LYS A 376 -0.31 -5.75 -0.69
C LYS A 376 -0.24 -7.24 -0.42
N HIS A 377 0.35 -8.00 -1.33
CA HIS A 377 0.33 -9.45 -1.28
C HIS A 377 1.20 -10.02 -0.15
N SER A 378 2.40 -9.50 0.08
CA SER A 378 3.25 -9.97 1.19
C SER A 378 2.62 -9.70 2.56
N ILE A 379 1.97 -8.54 2.74
CA ILE A 379 1.31 -8.20 4.00
C ILE A 379 0.05 -9.06 4.21
N ILE A 380 -0.79 -9.24 3.19
CA ILE A 380 -1.99 -10.10 3.27
C ILE A 380 -1.60 -11.55 3.54
N ASN A 381 -0.63 -12.10 2.80
CA ASN A 381 -0.20 -13.48 2.97
C ASN A 381 0.41 -13.72 4.35
N TRP A 382 1.18 -12.76 4.88
CA TRP A 382 1.65 -12.83 6.26
C TRP A 382 0.50 -12.75 7.27
N LEU A 383 -0.45 -11.84 7.07
CA LEU A 383 -1.62 -11.68 7.92
C LEU A 383 -2.46 -12.96 7.97
N ASN A 384 -2.58 -13.67 6.85
CA ASN A 384 -3.28 -14.95 6.76
C ASN A 384 -2.63 -16.07 7.58
N THR A 385 -1.35 -15.92 7.97
CA THR A 385 -0.68 -16.85 8.90
C THR A 385 -0.91 -16.54 10.39
N LYS A 386 -1.69 -15.51 10.71
CA LYS A 386 -1.95 -15.04 12.09
C LYS A 386 -3.27 -15.50 12.66
#